data_AF-A0A7X2NTW4-F1
#
_entry.id   AF-A0A7X2NTW4-F1
#
_cell.length_a   1.000
_cell.length_b   1.000
_cell.length_c   1.000
_cell.angle_alpha   90.00
_cell.angle_beta   90.00
_cell.angle_gamma   90.00
#
_symmetry.space_group_name_H-M   'P 1'
#
loop_
_entity.id
_entity.type
_entity.pdbx_description
1 polymer ?
#
loop_
_entity_poly.entity_id
_entity_poly.type
_entity_poly.pdbx_seq_one_letter_code
_entity_poly.pdbx_strand_id
1 'polypeptide(L)' 'MKQDRTEWKCEVCGYEMETAQAPEECPVCHHQQFALMKRWKCQVCGFVIRDTKPPLQCPLCHKGIEAFTEIPSHPEF' A
#
# COMPACT_ATOMS: atom_id res chain seq x y z
N MET A 1 -17.54 -5.16 -15.70
CA MET A 1 -17.67 -4.09 -14.69
C MET A 1 -16.29 -3.91 -14.07
N LYS A 2 -15.59 -2.81 -14.39
CA LYS A 2 -14.23 -2.58 -13.91
C LYS A 2 -14.33 -2.15 -12.44
N GLN A 3 -13.78 -2.94 -11.53
CA GLN A 3 -13.77 -2.60 -10.11
C GLN A 3 -12.70 -1.51 -9.91
N ASP A 4 -13.12 -0.25 -9.98
CA ASP A 4 -12.29 0.89 -9.60
C ASP A 4 -12.26 0.94 -8.07
N ARG A 5 -11.33 0.15 -7.52
CA ARG A 5 -11.30 -0.24 -6.11
C ARG A 5 -9.95 0.15 -5.55
N THR A 6 -9.92 1.32 -4.93
CA THR A 6 -8.70 1.94 -4.41
C THR A 6 -8.61 1.71 -2.91
N GLU A 7 -7.45 1.27 -2.44
CA GLU A 7 -7.20 1.00 -1.02
C GLU A 7 -6.47 2.18 -0.37
N TRP A 8 -6.95 2.62 0.79
CA TRP A 8 -6.41 3.75 1.56
C TRP A 8 -6.10 3.31 2.98
N LYS A 9 -5.05 3.87 3.57
CA LYS A 9 -4.67 3.66 4.97
C LYS A 9 -4.61 4.99 5.69
N CYS A 10 -5.27 5.09 6.84
CA CYS A 10 -5.17 6.26 7.70
C CYS A 10 -3.74 6.37 8.26
N GLU A 11 -3.08 7.50 8.04
CA GLU A 11 -1.71 7.72 8.54
C GLU A 11 -1.66 7.95 10.06
N VAL A 12 -2.81 8.26 10.68
CA VAL A 12 -2.91 8.51 12.13
C VAL A 12 -3.07 7.21 12.92
N CYS A 13 -4.05 6.37 12.55
CA CYS A 13 -4.39 5.17 13.32
C CYS A 13 -4.12 3.85 12.59
N GLY A 14 -3.75 3.89 11.31
CA GLY A 14 -3.49 2.71 10.50
C GLY A 14 -4.74 2.00 9.96
N TYR A 15 -5.95 2.54 10.15
CA TYR A 15 -7.17 1.93 9.61
C TYR A 15 -7.14 1.85 8.09
N GLU A 16 -7.44 0.67 7.55
CA GLU A 16 -7.42 0.38 6.11
C GLU A 16 -8.85 0.35 5.57
N MET A 17 -9.06 0.93 4.39
CA MET A 17 -10.37 0.95 3.74
C MET A 17 -10.28 0.93 2.23
N GLU A 18 -11.39 0.58 1.60
CA GLU A 18 -11.49 0.37 0.17
C GLU A 18 -12.58 1.24 -0.42
N THR A 19 -12.18 2.33 -1.06
CA THR A 19 -13.07 3.35 -1.61
C THR A 19 -12.48 3.87 -2.91
N ALA A 20 -13.32 4.15 -3.91
CA ALA A 20 -12.84 4.64 -5.21
C ALA A 20 -12.01 5.95 -5.08
N GLN A 21 -12.36 6.79 -4.11
CA GLN A 21 -11.70 8.06 -3.79
C GLN A 21 -11.29 8.08 -2.31
N ALA A 22 -10.34 8.96 -1.96
CA ALA A 22 -9.96 9.16 -0.57
C ALA A 22 -11.19 9.55 0.27
N PRO A 23 -11.40 8.94 1.44
CA PRO A 23 -12.47 9.33 2.35
C PRO A 23 -12.27 10.76 2.87
N GLU A 24 -13.37 11.43 3.20
CA GLU A 24 -13.30 12.75 3.86
C GLU A 24 -12.82 12.63 5.31
N GLU A 25 -13.16 11.54 6.00
CA GLU A 25 -12.84 11.33 7.41
C GLU A 25 -12.66 9.85 7.76
N CYS A 26 -11.75 9.56 8.71
CA CYS A 26 -11.49 8.20 9.16
C CYS A 26 -12.61 7.75 10.11
N PRO A 27 -13.29 6.62 9.86
CA PRO A 27 -14.40 6.16 10.70
C PRO A 27 -13.97 5.65 12.08
N VAL A 28 -12.67 5.56 12.35
CA VAL A 28 -12.11 5.10 13.63
C VAL A 28 -11.59 6.25 14.47
N CYS A 29 -10.81 7.16 13.88
CA CYS A 29 -10.15 8.24 14.63
C CYS A 29 -10.58 9.65 14.22
N HIS A 30 -11.48 9.79 13.24
CA HIS A 30 -12.00 11.08 12.76
C HIS A 30 -10.93 12.07 12.26
N HIS A 31 -9.81 11.57 11.75
CA HIS A 31 -8.78 12.38 11.07
C HIS A 31 -8.86 12.22 9.56
N GLN A 32 -8.24 13.15 8.83
CA GLN A 32 -8.36 13.30 7.37
C GLN A 32 -7.05 12.98 6.62
N GLN A 33 -6.12 12.27 7.27
CA GLN A 33 -4.81 11.92 6.71
C GLN A 33 -4.83 10.48 6.19
N PHE A 34 -4.72 10.32 4.87
CA PHE A 34 -4.78 9.04 4.19
C PHE A 34 -3.66 8.90 3.18
N ALA A 35 -3.08 7.70 3.13
CA ALA A 35 -2.11 7.32 2.12
C ALA A 35 -2.67 6.18 1.25
N LEU A 36 -2.35 6.24 -0.03
CA LEU A 36 -2.71 5.22 -1.00
C LEU A 36 -1.93 3.93 -0.71
N MET A 37 -2.63 2.81 -0.59
CA MET A 37 -1.98 1.50 -0.45
C MET A 37 -1.40 1.06 -1.79
N LYS A 38 -0.14 0.60 -1.75
CA LYS A 38 0.63 0.18 -2.92
C LYS A 38 1.16 -1.23 -2.74
N ARG A 39 1.54 -1.88 -3.84
CA ARG A 39 2.21 -3.17 -3.82
C ARG A 39 3.69 -2.97 -4.07
N TRP A 40 4.53 -3.46 -3.17
CA TRP A 40 5.98 -3.38 -3.27
C TRP A 40 6.56 -4.77 -3.47
N LYS A 41 7.32 -4.97 -4.54
CA LYS A 41 8.01 -6.23 -4.84
C LYS A 41 9.51 -6.06 -4.70
N CYS A 42 10.11 -6.86 -3.83
CA CYS A 42 11.56 -7.01 -3.75
C CYS A 42 12.07 -7.64 -5.05
N GLN A 43 12.92 -6.93 -5.78
CA GLN A 43 13.51 -7.39 -7.04
C GLN A 43 14.60 -8.45 -6.85
N VAL A 44 15.07 -8.65 -5.61
CA VAL A 44 16.12 -9.62 -5.29
C VAL A 44 15.55 -11.01 -5.03
N CYS A 45 14.55 -11.12 -4.15
CA CYS A 45 13.97 -12.42 -3.76
C CYS A 45 12.51 -12.61 -4.20
N GLY A 46 11.86 -11.59 -4.75
CA GLY A 46 10.47 -11.65 -5.19
C GLY A 46 9.42 -11.45 -4.09
N PHE A 47 9.80 -11.20 -2.84
CA PHE A 47 8.86 -10.87 -1.75
C PHE A 47 7.92 -9.72 -2.14
N VAL A 48 6.61 -9.90 -1.93
CA VAL A 48 5.59 -8.87 -2.21
C VAL A 48 4.89 -8.47 -0.92
N ILE A 49 4.81 -7.17 -0.66
CA ILE A 49 4.08 -6.60 0.47
C ILE A 49 3.11 -5.52 0.00
N ARG A 50 1.99 -5.36 0.71
CA ARG A 50 1.07 -4.23 0.53
C ARG A 50 1.25 -3.26 1.68
N ASP A 51 1.65 -2.05 1.37
CA ASP A 51 1.68 -0.94 2.31
C ASP A 51 1.78 0.38 1.54
N THR A 52 1.56 1.48 2.23
CA THR A 52 1.75 2.86 1.78
C THR A 52 3.20 3.13 1.34
N LYS A 53 4.17 2.46 1.96
CA LYS A 53 5.61 2.60 1.72
C LYS A 53 6.30 1.23 1.81
N PRO A 54 7.39 0.99 1.06
CA PRO A 54 8.13 -0.25 1.20
C PRO A 54 8.83 -0.30 2.56
N PRO A 55 9.09 -1.50 3.11
CA PRO A 55 9.84 -1.64 4.34
C PRO A 55 11.29 -1.18 4.14
N LEU A 56 11.94 -0.72 5.21
CA LEU A 56 13.35 -0.31 5.20
C LEU A 56 14.29 -1.45 4.80
N GLN A 57 13.89 -2.69 5.09
CA GLN A 57 14.65 -3.89 4.78
C GLN A 57 13.70 -5.04 4.42
N CYS A 58 14.06 -5.82 3.41
CA CYS A 58 13.29 -7.01 3.02
C CYS A 58 13.36 -8.07 4.13
N PRO A 59 12.22 -8.60 4.63
CA PRO A 59 12.20 -9.57 5.72
C PRO A 59 12.73 -10.95 5.33
N LEU A 60 12.92 -11.23 4.03
CA LEU A 60 13.41 -12.52 3.55
C LEU A 60 14.90 -12.51 3.16
N CYS A 61 15.34 -11.48 2.44
CA CYS A 61 16.71 -11.40 1.91
C CYS A 61 17.56 -10.27 2.51
N HIS A 62 16.97 -9.48 3.41
CA HIS A 62 17.65 -8.43 4.17
C HIS A 62 18.28 -7.30 3.34
N LYS A 63 17.93 -7.18 2.05
CA LYS A 63 18.31 -6.02 1.24
C LYS A 63 17.50 -4.78 1.64
N GLY A 64 18.12 -3.61 1.47
CA GLY A 64 17.52 -2.34 1.85
C GLY A 64 16.33 -1.95 0.99
N ILE A 65 15.75 -0.80 1.31
CA ILE A 65 14.59 -0.22 0.63
C ILE A 65 14.79 -0.09 -0.89
N GLU A 66 16.03 0.11 -1.35
CA GLU A 66 16.39 0.19 -2.76
C GLU A 66 16.07 -1.08 -3.57
N ALA A 67 15.88 -2.23 -2.89
CA ALA A 67 15.53 -3.48 -3.55
C ALA A 67 14.04 -3.58 -3.91
N PHE A 68 13.19 -2.64 -3.50
CA PHE A 68 11.75 -2.67 -3.75
C PHE A 68 11.33 -1.79 -4.93
N THR A 69 10.48 -2.33 -5.79
CA THR A 69 9.75 -1.54 -6.79
C THR A 69 8.25 -1.61 -6.53
N GLU A 70 7.54 -0.52 -6.82
CA GLU A 70 6.09 -0.54 -6.90
C GLU A 70 5.65 -1.39 -8.10
N ILE A 71 4.67 -2.26 -7.91
CA ILE A 71 4.04 -3.03 -8.98
C ILE A 71 2.54 -2.68 -9.04
N PRO A 72 1.91 -2.73 -10.23
CA PRO A 72 0.49 -2.46 -10.36
C PRO A 72 -0.35 -3.42 -9.49
N SER A 73 -1.44 -2.92 -8.94
CA SER A 73 -2.34 -3.68 -8.07
C SER A 73 -2.97 -4.87 -8.81
N HIS A 74 -3.21 -4.71 -10.11
CA HIS A 74 -3.74 -5.71 -11.03
C HIS A 74 -2.75 -5.94 -12.18
N PRO A 75 -2.56 -7.19 -12.64
CA PRO A 75 -1.82 -7.42 -13.87
C PRO A 75 -2.57 -6.76 -15.03
N GLU A 76 -1.86 -5.93 -15.79
CA GLU A 76 -2.39 -5.35 -17.03
C GLU A 76 -2.60 -6.49 -18.03
N PHE A 77 -3.85 -6.88 -18.26
CA PHE A 77 -4.28 -7.79 -19.32
C PHE A 77 -5.41 -7.16 -20.12
#